data_AF-G5SX88-F1
#
_entry.id   AF-G5SX88-F1
#
_cell.length_a   1.000
_cell.length_b   1.000
_cell.length_c   1.000
_cell.angle_alpha   90.00
_cell.angle_beta   90.00
_cell.angle_gamma   90.00
#
_symmetry.space_group_name_H-M   'P 1'
#
loop_
_entity.id
_entity.type
_entity.pdbx_description
1 polymer ?
#
loop_
_entity_poly.entity_id
_entity_poly.type
_entity_poly.pdbx_seq_one_letter_code
_entity_poly.pdbx_strand_id
1 'polypeptide(L)' 'KHAATLTLGKEGIIHGMKTYVLQDKYGQISPVHSISAGLDYPGVGPEHAHLFESGRVTYAPITDAEAMQALLFTTRKEG' A
#
# COMPACT_ATOMS: atom_id res chain seq x y z
N LYS A 1 -10.39 1.04 7.16
CA LYS A 1 -9.27 1.98 6.91
C LYS A 1 -8.10 1.14 6.39
N HIS A 2 -7.30 1.65 5.45
CA HIS A 2 -6.25 0.87 4.77
C HIS A 2 -5.15 1.78 4.19
N ALA A 3 -4.04 1.20 3.75
CA ALA A 3 -2.99 1.84 2.95
C ALA A 3 -2.70 1.07 1.63
N ALA A 4 -3.69 0.35 1.09
CA ALA A 4 -3.56 -0.48 -0.12
C ALA A 4 -3.53 0.33 -1.43
N THR A 5 -2.45 1.10 -1.64
CA THR A 5 -2.35 2.10 -2.72
C THR A 5 -2.48 1.53 -4.14
N LEU A 6 -1.83 0.42 -4.47
CA LEU A 6 -1.92 -0.18 -5.82
C LEU A 6 -3.23 -0.93 -6.06
N THR A 7 -3.96 -1.30 -5.00
CA THR A 7 -5.24 -2.01 -5.12
C THR A 7 -6.41 -1.05 -5.29
N LEU A 8 -6.40 0.08 -4.57
CA LEU A 8 -7.56 0.99 -4.47
C LEU A 8 -7.24 2.44 -4.88
N GLY A 9 -5.97 2.75 -5.15
CA GLY A 9 -5.54 4.06 -5.60
C GLY A 9 -5.74 4.24 -7.10
N LYS A 10 -5.47 5.46 -7.53
CA LYS A 10 -5.49 5.87 -8.94
C LYS A 10 -4.26 6.74 -9.22
N GLU A 11 -3.91 6.91 -10.50
CA GLU A 11 -2.82 7.82 -10.87
C GLU A 11 -3.03 9.23 -10.27
N GLY A 12 -1.94 9.83 -9.80
CA GLY A 12 -1.91 11.18 -9.25
C GLY A 12 -0.48 11.67 -9.03
N ILE A 13 -0.35 12.87 -8.47
CA ILE A 13 0.94 13.48 -8.13
C ILE A 13 1.00 13.65 -6.62
N ILE A 14 2.02 13.07 -5.99
CA ILE A 14 2.27 13.21 -4.56
C ILE A 14 3.78 13.27 -4.33
N HIS A 15 4.23 14.15 -3.44
CA HIS A 15 5.63 14.26 -3.00
C HIS A 15 6.66 14.29 -4.16
N GLY A 16 6.35 14.99 -5.25
CA GLY A 16 7.27 15.21 -6.38
C GLY A 16 7.28 14.10 -7.45
N MET A 17 6.37 13.13 -7.39
CA MET A 17 6.29 12.03 -8.37
C MET A 17 4.89 11.83 -8.92
N LYS A 18 4.79 11.40 -10.19
CA LYS A 18 3.57 10.84 -10.78
C LYS A 18 3.53 9.34 -10.50
N THR A 19 2.50 8.87 -9.80
CA THR A 19 2.38 7.48 -9.33
C THR A 19 0.94 7.15 -8.94
N TYR A 20 0.67 5.96 -8.40
CA TYR A 20 -0.61 5.63 -7.76
C TYR A 20 -0.71 6.25 -6.37
N VAL A 21 -1.87 6.80 -6.07
CA VAL A 21 -2.15 7.46 -4.79
C VAL A 21 -3.60 7.23 -4.37
N LEU A 22 -3.80 7.07 -3.05
CA LEU A 22 -5.11 7.09 -2.42
C LEU A 22 -5.56 8.54 -2.25
N GLN A 23 -6.59 8.91 -2.98
CA GLN A 23 -7.11 10.27 -3.01
C GLN A 23 -8.63 10.25 -3.24
N ASP A 24 -9.31 11.27 -2.77
CA ASP A 24 -10.76 11.37 -2.90
C ASP A 24 -11.21 11.73 -4.33
N LYS A 25 -12.51 11.97 -4.51
CA LYS A 25 -13.08 12.35 -5.81
C LYS A 25 -12.62 13.73 -6.30
N TYR A 26 -12.10 14.58 -5.41
CA TYR A 26 -11.59 15.91 -5.73
C TYR A 26 -10.07 15.92 -5.94
N GLY A 27 -9.39 14.79 -5.74
CA GLY A 27 -7.94 14.67 -5.85
C GLY A 27 -7.18 15.01 -4.56
N GLN A 28 -7.89 15.17 -3.44
CA GLN A 28 -7.25 15.39 -2.14
C GLN A 28 -6.70 14.07 -1.61
N ILE A 29 -5.47 14.09 -1.10
CA ILE A 29 -4.82 12.89 -0.53
C ILE A 29 -5.66 12.37 0.64
N SER A 30 -6.04 11.10 0.54
CA SER A 30 -6.88 10.46 1.56
C SER A 30 -6.05 10.08 2.79
N PRO A 31 -6.59 10.24 4.01
CA PRO A 31 -5.96 9.66 5.19
C PRO A 31 -5.97 8.13 5.07
N VAL A 32 -4.84 7.52 5.40
CA VAL A 32 -4.64 6.07 5.36
C VAL A 32 -4.48 5.50 6.77
N HIS A 33 -4.48 4.18 6.86
CA HIS A 33 -4.19 3.49 8.10
C HIS A 33 -3.56 2.12 7.84
N SER A 34 -2.56 1.79 8.63
CA SER A 34 -2.02 0.45 8.82
C SER A 34 -1.58 0.30 10.28
N ILE A 35 -1.71 -0.89 10.86
CA ILE A 35 -1.11 -1.16 12.17
C ILE A 35 0.43 -1.03 12.14
N SER A 36 1.03 -1.23 10.96
CA SER A 36 2.45 -1.04 10.73
C SER A 36 2.73 0.40 10.29
N ALA A 37 3.35 1.19 11.17
CA ALA A 37 3.70 2.58 10.89
C ALA A 37 4.58 2.74 9.62
N GLY A 38 5.41 1.75 9.31
CA GLY A 38 6.25 1.77 8.11
C GLY A 38 5.48 1.61 6.80
N LEU A 39 4.23 1.15 6.85
CA LEU A 39 3.37 0.94 5.67
C LEU A 39 2.19 1.92 5.61
N ASP A 40 2.05 2.82 6.58
CA ASP A 40 0.94 3.77 6.67
C ASP A 40 1.17 4.99 5.76
N TYR A 41 1.17 4.76 4.44
CA TYR A 41 1.50 5.75 3.42
C TYR A 41 0.53 5.71 2.23
N PRO A 42 0.00 6.87 1.77
CA PRO A 42 -1.04 6.89 0.72
C PRO A 42 -0.50 6.78 -0.71
N GLY A 43 0.81 6.82 -0.91
CA GLY A 43 1.46 6.74 -2.23
C GLY A 43 2.25 5.45 -2.41
N VAL A 44 2.91 5.31 -3.56
CA VAL A 44 3.87 4.23 -3.86
C VAL A 44 4.95 4.74 -4.80
N GLY A 45 6.15 4.17 -4.78
CA GLY A 45 7.22 4.55 -5.71
C GLY A 45 6.82 4.34 -7.17
N PRO A 46 7.26 5.20 -8.12
CA PRO A 46 6.81 5.15 -9.52
C PRO A 46 7.32 3.90 -10.26
N GLU A 47 8.45 3.33 -9.85
CA GLU A 47 8.93 2.06 -10.40
C GLU A 47 7.97 0.91 -10.09
N HIS A 48 7.45 0.85 -8.85
CA HIS A 48 6.43 -0.14 -8.48
C HIS A 48 5.12 0.05 -9.23
N ALA A 49 4.71 1.30 -9.46
CA ALA A 49 3.57 1.62 -10.33
C ALA A 49 3.78 1.09 -11.75
N HIS A 50 4.95 1.33 -12.35
CA HIS A 50 5.27 0.82 -13.69
C HIS A 50 5.28 -0.72 -13.74
N LEU A 51 5.85 -1.37 -12.73
CA LEU A 51 5.88 -2.84 -12.64
C LEU A 51 4.48 -3.46 -12.45
N PHE A 52 3.59 -2.76 -11.76
CA PHE A 52 2.18 -3.14 -11.63
C PHE A 52 1.47 -3.02 -12.98
N GLU A 53 1.60 -1.88 -13.67
CA GLU A 53 0.94 -1.61 -14.95
C GLU A 53 1.41 -2.53 -16.08
N SER A 54 2.71 -2.83 -16.12
CA SER A 54 3.26 -3.77 -17.09
C SER A 54 2.85 -5.23 -16.84
N GLY A 55 2.18 -5.52 -15.72
CA GLY A 55 1.84 -6.88 -15.29
C GLY A 55 3.05 -7.70 -14.86
N ARG A 56 4.24 -7.08 -14.76
CA ARG A 56 5.46 -7.77 -14.36
C ARG A 56 5.44 -8.19 -12.89
N VAL A 57 4.77 -7.41 -12.04
CA VAL A 57 4.64 -7.68 -10.60
C VAL A 57 3.16 -7.61 -10.20
N THR A 58 2.73 -8.57 -9.37
CA THR A 58 1.41 -8.57 -8.75
C THR A 58 1.52 -8.08 -7.32
N TYR A 59 0.62 -7.19 -6.92
CA TYR A 59 0.58 -6.62 -5.57
C TYR A 59 -0.71 -7.06 -4.87
N ALA A 60 -0.57 -7.73 -3.74
CA ALA A 60 -1.69 -8.22 -2.95
C ALA A 60 -1.86 -7.38 -1.67
N PRO A 61 -3.09 -6.97 -1.31
CA PRO A 61 -3.35 -6.35 -0.01
C PRO A 61 -3.29 -7.41 1.10
N ILE A 62 -2.76 -7.03 2.25
CA ILE A 62 -2.76 -7.85 3.48
C ILE A 62 -3.35 -6.99 4.60
N THR A 63 -4.30 -7.58 5.33
CA THR A 63 -4.99 -6.92 6.45
C THR A 63 -4.14 -6.93 7.72
N ASP A 64 -4.43 -6.03 8.67
CA ASP A 64 -3.78 -6.03 9.98
C ASP A 64 -3.93 -7.39 10.70
N ALA A 65 -5.08 -8.05 10.56
CA ALA A 65 -5.31 -9.36 11.16
C ALA A 65 -4.40 -10.45 10.57
N GLU A 66 -4.26 -10.51 9.24
CA GLU A 66 -3.37 -11.46 8.57
C GLU A 66 -1.90 -11.19 8.92
N ALA A 67 -1.49 -9.91 8.94
CA ALA A 67 -0.14 -9.53 9.34
C ALA A 67 0.17 -9.94 10.79
N MET A 68 -0.75 -9.70 11.72
CA MET A 68 -0.59 -10.10 13.12
C MET A 68 -0.61 -11.62 13.31
N GLN A 69 -1.43 -12.35 12.55
CA GLN A 69 -1.41 -13.81 12.54
C GLN A 69 -0.07 -14.35 12.04
N ALA A 70 0.47 -13.79 10.96
CA ALA A 70 1.79 -14.17 10.44
C ALA A 70 2.90 -13.87 11.45
N LEU A 71 2.87 -12.71 12.12
CA LEU A 71 3.82 -12.36 13.17
C LEU A 71 3.79 -13.38 14.33
N LEU A 72 2.60 -13.70 14.83
CA LEU A 72 2.43 -14.68 15.90
C LEU A 72 2.84 -16.09 15.46
N PHE A 73 2.60 -16.45 14.21
CA PHE A 73 2.99 -17.74 13.66
C PHE A 73 4.51 -17.86 13.58
N THR A 74 5.17 -16.90 12.94
CA THR A 74 6.63 -16.91 12.76
C THR A 74 7.36 -16.89 14.09
N THR A 75 6.96 -16.03 15.03
CA THR A 75 7.60 -15.99 16.37
C THR A 75 7.46 -17.30 17.16
N ARG A 76 6.39 -18.07 16.93
CA ARG A 76 6.19 -19.37 17.58
C ARG A 76 6.94 -20.51 16.90
N LYS A 77 7.23 -20.39 15.61
CA LYS A 77 7.83 -21.46 14.80
C LYS A 77 9.32 -21.29 14.62
N GLU A 78 9.77 -20.05 14.46
CA GLU A 78 11.12 -19.71 14.01
C GLU A 78 11.87 -18.75 14.95
N GLY A 79 11.23 -18.27 16.03
CA GLY A 79 11.83 -17.38 17.04
C GLY A 79 11.86 -15.91 16.67
#